data_AF-A0A140DRA7-F1
#
_entry.id   AF-A0A140DRA7-F1
#
_cell.length_a   1.000
_cell.length_b   1.000
_cell.length_c   1.000
_cell.angle_alpha   90.00
_cell.angle_beta   90.00
_cell.angle_gamma   90.00
#
_symmetry.space_group_name_H-M   'P 1'
#
loop_
_entity.id
_entity.type
_entity.pdbx_description
1 polymer ?
#
loop_
_entity_poly.entity_id
_entity_poly.type
_entity_poly.pdbx_seq_one_letter_code
_entity_poly.pdbx_strand_id
1 'polypeptide(L)'
;MALTAEGAGKGGVQVKLQWEKIVTWPNLITSIRIAGAVALIWILPFSPLFYGVYLICGLSDGLDGMVARLTKQTSDFGRLLDSVADLILYSVTFLKILPAMVSLLSRWIWVWLAAAVILRLMVYILIAVKFRKFAATHTWLDKLSSILVFLVPFTIIPGYGDWGCGLALLAATAASLEELLMFGASSAYDPGRRSLFQTKCGYPKCSSSAADGQQGTEA
;
A
#
# COMPACT_ATOMS: atom_id res chain seq x y z
N MET A 1 -56.58 6.40 -38.71
CA MET A 1 -56.23 7.07 -37.44
C MET A 1 -54.96 6.42 -36.95
N ALA A 2 -53.90 7.21 -36.76
CA ALA A 2 -52.52 6.77 -36.57
C ALA A 2 -52.35 5.84 -35.35
N LEU A 3 -51.30 5.00 -35.37
CA LEU A 3 -50.22 5.05 -34.38
C LEU A 3 -49.05 4.13 -34.79
N THR A 4 -47.86 4.67 -34.58
CA THR A 4 -46.50 4.21 -34.88
C THR A 4 -46.05 3.03 -34.02
N ALA A 5 -45.17 2.18 -34.56
CA ALA A 5 -44.23 1.40 -33.76
C ALA A 5 -42.89 1.26 -34.52
N GLU A 6 -41.92 2.05 -34.10
CA GLU A 6 -40.52 1.96 -34.49
C GLU A 6 -39.86 0.87 -33.65
N GLY A 7 -39.49 -0.26 -34.27
CA GLY A 7 -38.74 -1.36 -33.66
C GLY A 7 -37.40 -1.51 -34.38
N ALA A 8 -36.31 -1.07 -33.74
CA ALA A 8 -35.41 -1.92 -32.97
C ALA A 8 -34.47 -2.77 -33.84
N GLY A 9 -33.23 -2.29 -33.98
CA GLY A 9 -32.16 -3.02 -34.66
C GLY A 9 -30.77 -2.40 -34.47
N LYS A 10 -30.40 -2.01 -33.23
CA LYS A 10 -29.03 -1.54 -32.90
C LYS A 10 -28.25 -2.64 -32.18
N GLY A 11 -27.81 -3.65 -32.94
CA GLY A 11 -26.93 -4.74 -32.48
C GLY A 11 -25.42 -4.45 -32.54
N GLY A 12 -24.99 -3.19 -32.50
CA GLY A 12 -23.59 -2.83 -32.82
C GLY A 12 -22.82 -1.96 -31.80
N VAL A 13 -23.41 -1.56 -30.66
CA VAL A 13 -22.83 -0.47 -29.84
C VAL A 13 -22.39 -0.89 -28.42
N GLN A 14 -22.74 -2.10 -27.94
CA GLN A 14 -22.48 -2.48 -26.53
C GLN A 14 -21.07 -3.00 -26.24
N VAL A 15 -20.32 -3.53 -27.23
CA VAL A 15 -18.99 -4.10 -26.97
C VAL A 15 -17.92 -3.01 -26.82
N LYS A 16 -18.05 -1.86 -27.50
CA LYS A 16 -17.00 -0.82 -27.55
C LYS A 16 -16.84 -0.04 -26.23
N LEU A 17 -17.90 0.06 -25.42
CA LEU A 17 -17.92 0.80 -24.15
C LEU A 17 -17.34 0.02 -22.95
N GLN A 18 -17.15 -1.29 -23.07
CA GLN A 18 -16.52 -2.10 -22.01
C GLN A 18 -14.97 -1.98 -22.07
N TRP A 19 -14.38 -1.74 -23.24
CA TRP A 19 -12.93 -1.70 -23.43
C TRP A 19 -12.27 -0.38 -23.04
N GLU A 20 -12.96 0.76 -23.20
CA GLU A 20 -12.48 2.07 -22.68
C GLU A 20 -12.41 2.09 -21.14
N LYS A 21 -13.19 1.23 -20.48
CA LYS A 21 -13.18 1.07 -19.02
C LYS A 21 -12.01 0.22 -18.50
N ILE A 22 -11.29 -0.49 -19.38
CA ILE A 22 -10.21 -1.42 -19.03
C ILE A 22 -8.84 -0.76 -19.22
N VAL A 23 -8.71 0.21 -20.12
CA VAL A 23 -7.47 0.99 -20.34
C VAL A 23 -7.57 2.32 -19.61
N THR A 24 -7.62 2.26 -18.29
CA THR A 24 -7.40 3.42 -17.43
C THR A 24 -5.88 3.58 -17.21
N TRP A 25 -5.39 4.81 -17.05
CA TRP A 25 -3.97 5.08 -16.76
C TRP A 25 -3.40 4.19 -15.62
N PRO A 26 -4.14 3.94 -14.51
CA PRO A 26 -3.71 3.01 -13.47
C PRO A 26 -3.47 1.57 -13.95
N ASN A 27 -4.32 1.05 -14.84
CA ASN A 27 -4.22 -0.33 -15.36
C ASN A 27 -2.98 -0.53 -16.24
N LEU A 28 -2.57 0.50 -16.97
CA LEU A 28 -1.34 0.45 -17.78
C LEU A 28 -0.10 0.37 -16.88
N ILE A 29 -0.08 1.16 -15.80
CA ILE A 29 1.06 1.21 -14.88
C ILE A 29 1.16 -0.09 -14.06
N THR A 30 0.03 -0.69 -13.67
CA THR A 30 0.01 -2.05 -13.08
C THR A 30 0.54 -3.10 -14.05
N SER A 31 0.16 -3.01 -15.32
CA SER A 31 0.63 -3.96 -16.36
C SER A 31 2.16 -3.86 -16.55
N ILE A 32 2.71 -2.65 -16.54
CA ILE A 32 4.16 -2.41 -16.58
C ILE A 32 4.83 -3.00 -15.33
N ARG A 33 4.23 -2.88 -14.14
CA ARG A 33 4.77 -3.47 -12.91
C ARG A 33 4.81 -5.00 -12.96
N ILE A 34 3.78 -5.65 -13.49
CA ILE A 34 3.78 -7.11 -13.69
C ILE A 34 4.88 -7.51 -14.68
N ALA A 35 4.99 -6.80 -15.81
CA ALA A 35 6.05 -7.06 -16.78
C ALA A 35 7.45 -6.85 -16.18
N GLY A 36 7.64 -5.79 -15.39
CA GLY A 36 8.87 -5.50 -14.67
C GLY A 36 9.21 -6.58 -13.64
N ALA A 37 8.23 -7.07 -12.87
CA ALA A 37 8.40 -8.16 -11.93
C ALA A 37 8.87 -9.44 -12.65
N VAL A 38 8.27 -9.79 -13.79
CA VAL A 38 8.70 -10.93 -14.60
C VAL A 38 10.11 -10.72 -15.15
N ALA A 39 10.45 -9.51 -15.60
CA ALA A 39 11.79 -9.19 -16.08
C ALA A 39 12.85 -9.36 -14.98
N LEU A 40 12.55 -8.96 -13.74
CA LEU A 40 13.45 -9.12 -12.58
C LEU A 40 13.81 -10.58 -12.29
N ILE A 41 12.99 -11.55 -12.72
CA ILE A 41 13.30 -12.99 -12.58
C ILE A 41 14.55 -13.36 -13.40
N TRP A 42 14.78 -12.71 -14.54
CA TRP A 42 15.87 -13.04 -15.46
C TRP A 42 17.10 -12.15 -15.29
N ILE A 43 16.95 -11.03 -14.59
CA ILE A 43 18.03 -10.06 -14.37
C ILE A 43 18.90 -10.48 -13.18
N LEU A 44 20.22 -10.27 -13.30
CA LEU A 44 21.18 -10.51 -12.23
C LEU A 44 20.96 -9.50 -11.09
N PRO A 45 20.89 -9.95 -9.82
CA PRO A 45 20.73 -9.04 -8.69
C PRO A 45 21.89 -8.03 -8.64
N PHE A 46 21.59 -6.80 -8.21
CA PHE A 46 22.54 -5.69 -8.11
C PHE A 46 23.21 -5.24 -9.43
N SER A 47 22.69 -5.65 -10.59
CA SER A 47 23.13 -5.09 -11.89
C SER A 47 22.49 -3.71 -12.16
N PRO A 48 23.10 -2.84 -13.00
CA PRO A 48 22.49 -1.56 -13.36
C PRO A 48 21.06 -1.68 -13.93
N LEU A 49 20.80 -2.76 -14.69
CA LEU A 49 19.46 -3.08 -15.21
C LEU A 49 18.48 -3.42 -14.09
N PHE A 50 18.93 -4.16 -13.07
CA PHE A 50 18.11 -4.48 -11.89
C PHE A 50 17.63 -3.20 -11.21
N TYR A 51 18.53 -2.25 -10.93
CA TYR A 51 18.17 -0.98 -10.31
C TYR A 51 17.27 -0.12 -11.19
N GLY A 52 17.48 -0.11 -12.51
CA GLY A 52 16.62 0.60 -13.45
C GLY A 52 15.17 0.10 -13.35
N VAL A 53 14.97 -1.21 -13.47
CA VAL A 53 13.63 -1.82 -13.37
C VAL A 53 13.05 -1.66 -11.97
N TYR A 54 13.84 -1.89 -10.92
CA TYR A 54 13.42 -1.74 -9.52
C TYR A 54 12.98 -0.31 -9.20
N LEU A 55 13.73 0.70 -9.63
CA LEU A 55 13.38 2.11 -9.43
C LEU A 55 12.11 2.48 -10.19
N ILE A 56 12.02 2.13 -11.47
CA ILE A 56 10.83 2.43 -12.28
C ILE A 56 9.60 1.79 -11.65
N CYS A 57 9.66 0.50 -11.30
CA CYS A 57 8.51 -0.19 -10.72
C CYS A 57 8.16 0.33 -9.32
N GLY A 58 9.15 0.62 -8.47
CA GLY A 58 8.93 1.12 -7.11
C GLY A 58 8.43 2.57 -7.07
N LEU A 59 8.93 3.45 -7.94
CA LEU A 59 8.41 4.82 -8.06
C LEU A 59 7.00 4.82 -8.66
N SER A 60 6.71 3.93 -9.62
CA SER A 60 5.37 3.80 -10.20
C SER A 60 4.30 3.44 -9.18
N ASP A 61 4.59 2.57 -8.21
CA ASP A 61 3.66 2.22 -7.11
C ASP A 61 3.29 3.45 -6.26
N GLY A 62 4.31 4.19 -5.80
CA GLY A 62 4.11 5.40 -5.01
C GLY A 62 3.35 6.51 -5.76
N LEU A 63 3.58 6.63 -7.06
CA LEU A 63 2.91 7.61 -7.92
C LEU A 63 1.45 7.24 -8.19
N ASP A 64 1.13 5.97 -8.40
CA ASP A 64 -0.25 5.52 -8.63
C ASP A 64 -1.14 5.74 -7.41
N GLY A 65 -0.61 5.56 -6.20
CA GLY A 65 -1.31 5.91 -4.97
C GLY A 65 -1.66 7.40 -4.86
N MET A 66 -0.87 8.28 -5.49
CA MET A 66 -1.16 9.72 -5.57
C MET A 66 -2.14 10.05 -6.71
N VAL A 67 -1.92 9.48 -7.89
CA VAL A 67 -2.76 9.70 -9.08
C VAL A 67 -4.18 9.18 -8.84
N ALA A 68 -4.35 8.01 -8.22
CA ALA A 68 -5.65 7.43 -7.88
C ALA A 68 -6.45 8.30 -6.90
N ARG A 69 -5.78 8.97 -5.96
CA ARG A 69 -6.42 9.94 -5.05
C ARG A 69 -6.87 11.20 -5.76
N LEU A 70 -6.14 11.63 -6.79
CA LEU A 70 -6.41 12.87 -7.52
C LEU A 70 -7.47 12.68 -8.61
N THR A 71 -7.50 11.53 -9.29
CA THR A 71 -8.38 11.28 -10.44
C THR A 71 -9.78 10.78 -10.05
N LYS A 72 -10.02 10.34 -8.80
CA LYS A 72 -11.29 9.73 -8.36
C LYS A 72 -11.78 8.55 -9.24
N GLN A 73 -10.97 8.09 -10.19
CA GLN A 73 -11.27 7.00 -11.12
C GLN A 73 -10.67 5.70 -10.59
N THR A 74 -11.25 5.21 -9.49
CA THR A 74 -10.83 3.93 -8.92
C THR A 74 -11.92 2.88 -9.16
N SER A 75 -11.64 1.96 -10.07
CA SER A 75 -12.45 0.75 -10.26
C SER A 75 -12.07 -0.29 -9.20
N ASP A 76 -13.05 -1.03 -8.66
CA ASP A 76 -12.81 -2.14 -7.73
C ASP A 76 -11.86 -3.18 -8.32
N PHE A 77 -12.00 -3.46 -9.62
CA PHE A 77 -11.13 -4.38 -10.34
C PHE A 77 -9.68 -3.89 -10.43
N GLY A 78 -9.50 -2.59 -10.73
CA GLY A 78 -8.17 -1.99 -10.81
C GLY A 78 -7.44 -2.00 -9.46
N ARG A 79 -8.16 -1.74 -8.36
CA ARG A 79 -7.59 -1.84 -7.00
C ARG A 79 -7.10 -3.25 -6.64
N LEU A 80 -7.86 -4.27 -7.04
CA LEU A 80 -7.46 -5.66 -6.80
C LEU A 80 -6.22 -6.02 -7.65
N LEU A 81 -6.22 -5.64 -8.93
CA LEU A 81 -5.10 -5.89 -9.84
C LEU A 81 -3.82 -5.22 -9.35
N ASP A 82 -3.92 -3.99 -8.84
CA ASP A 82 -2.85 -3.22 -8.21
C ASP A 82 -2.23 -3.97 -7.03
N SER A 83 -3.06 -4.37 -6.08
CA SER A 83 -2.60 -5.12 -4.91
C SER A 83 -1.94 -6.45 -5.28
N VAL A 84 -2.43 -7.15 -6.31
CA VAL A 84 -1.82 -8.40 -6.79
C VAL A 84 -0.49 -8.13 -7.49
N ALA A 85 -0.41 -7.09 -8.33
CA ALA A 85 0.82 -6.70 -9.00
C ALA A 85 1.92 -6.32 -8.00
N ASP A 86 1.57 -5.56 -6.96
CA ASP A 86 2.49 -5.18 -5.88
C ASP A 86 3.00 -6.41 -5.12
N LEU A 87 2.09 -7.33 -4.77
CA LEU A 87 2.47 -8.57 -4.10
C LEU A 87 3.46 -9.38 -4.94
N ILE A 88 3.23 -9.52 -6.25
CA ILE A 88 4.12 -10.23 -7.17
C ILE A 88 5.47 -9.53 -7.24
N LEU A 89 5.49 -8.21 -7.47
CA LEU A 89 6.72 -7.43 -7.59
C LEU A 89 7.56 -7.51 -6.32
N TYR A 90 6.96 -7.30 -5.15
CA TYR A 90 7.65 -7.39 -3.87
C TYR A 90 8.15 -8.80 -3.61
N SER A 91 7.35 -9.83 -3.89
CA SER A 91 7.75 -11.23 -3.68
C SER A 91 8.93 -11.62 -4.56
N VAL A 92 8.89 -11.30 -5.86
CA VAL A 92 9.99 -11.61 -6.78
C VAL A 92 11.26 -10.86 -6.38
N THR A 93 11.15 -9.57 -6.08
CA THR A 93 12.29 -8.74 -5.67
C THR A 93 12.91 -9.29 -4.38
N PHE A 94 12.08 -9.62 -3.39
CA PHE A 94 12.52 -10.18 -2.12
C PHE A 94 13.22 -11.53 -2.31
N LEU A 95 12.63 -12.46 -3.04
CA LEU A 95 13.22 -13.78 -3.31
C LEU A 95 14.55 -13.70 -4.07
N LYS A 96 14.73 -12.68 -4.91
CA LYS A 96 15.96 -12.46 -5.68
C LYS A 96 17.07 -11.81 -4.85
N ILE A 97 16.73 -10.78 -4.08
CA ILE A 97 17.70 -10.03 -3.28
C ILE A 97 18.12 -10.83 -2.04
N LEU A 98 17.20 -11.56 -1.40
CA LEU A 98 17.44 -12.19 -0.10
C LEU A 98 18.64 -13.16 -0.08
N PRO A 99 18.79 -14.11 -1.02
CA PRO A 99 19.95 -15.00 -1.02
C PRO A 99 21.28 -14.25 -1.16
N ALA A 100 21.29 -13.18 -1.96
CA ALA A 100 22.48 -12.36 -2.15
C ALA A 100 22.78 -11.50 -0.91
N MET A 101 21.75 -11.06 -0.17
CA MET A 101 21.96 -10.34 1.09
C MET A 101 22.43 -11.26 2.22
N VAL A 102 21.97 -12.50 2.28
CA VAL A 102 22.41 -13.46 3.32
C VAL A 102 23.92 -13.68 3.28
N SER A 103 24.52 -13.69 2.09
CA SER A 103 25.98 -13.86 1.94
C SER A 103 26.78 -12.57 2.15
N LEU A 104 26.18 -11.40 1.90
CA LEU A 104 26.85 -10.10 2.00
C LEU A 104 26.76 -9.45 3.38
N LEU A 105 25.70 -9.76 4.15
CA LEU A 105 25.42 -9.11 5.42
C LEU A 105 25.90 -9.91 6.62
N SER A 106 26.22 -9.19 7.69
CA SER A 106 26.63 -9.82 8.94
C SER A 106 25.44 -10.43 9.71
N ARG A 107 25.72 -11.46 10.50
CA ARG A 107 24.72 -12.27 11.24
C ARG A 107 23.87 -11.45 12.21
N TRP A 108 24.41 -10.36 12.76
CA TRP A 108 23.69 -9.50 13.71
C TRP A 108 22.47 -8.80 13.07
N ILE A 109 22.54 -8.45 11.78
CA ILE A 109 21.42 -7.84 11.05
C ILE A 109 20.24 -8.81 11.00
N TRP A 110 20.48 -10.10 10.76
CA TRP A 110 19.43 -11.10 10.69
C TRP A 110 18.74 -11.32 12.05
N VAL A 111 19.53 -11.31 13.13
CA VAL A 111 18.98 -11.39 14.50
C VAL A 111 18.12 -10.16 14.81
N TRP A 112 18.58 -8.96 14.45
CA TRP A 112 17.81 -7.74 14.67
C TRP A 112 16.56 -7.68 13.78
N LEU A 113 16.66 -8.08 12.51
CA LEU A 113 15.51 -8.21 11.61
C LEU A 113 14.45 -9.14 12.20
N ALA A 114 14.84 -10.32 12.68
CA ALA A 114 13.93 -11.26 13.32
C ALA A 114 13.26 -10.63 14.57
N ALA A 115 14.04 -9.97 15.42
CA ALA A 115 13.51 -9.28 16.60
C ALA A 115 12.53 -8.15 16.23
N ALA A 116 12.84 -7.35 15.20
CA ALA A 116 11.98 -6.27 14.72
C ALA A 116 10.65 -6.80 14.14
N VAL A 117 10.69 -7.89 13.37
CA VAL A 117 9.49 -8.55 12.85
C VAL A 117 8.62 -9.08 13.99
N ILE A 118 9.22 -9.76 14.97
CA ILE A 118 8.49 -10.27 16.14
C ILE A 118 7.82 -9.11 16.90
N LEU A 119 8.55 -8.03 17.18
CA LEU A 119 8.00 -6.84 17.83
C LEU A 119 6.79 -6.30 17.07
N ARG A 120 6.91 -6.17 15.74
CA ARG A 120 5.83 -5.66 14.90
C ARG A 120 4.59 -6.55 14.94
N LEU A 121 4.77 -7.86 14.85
CA LEU A 121 3.68 -8.84 14.97
C LEU A 121 3.00 -8.75 16.35
N MET A 122 3.78 -8.61 17.43
CA MET A 122 3.23 -8.44 18.78
C MET A 122 2.37 -7.17 18.87
N VAL A 123 2.84 -6.04 18.35
CA VAL A 123 2.07 -4.78 18.33
C VAL A 123 0.75 -4.96 17.58
N TYR A 124 0.77 -5.61 16.41
CA TYR A 124 -0.45 -5.88 15.63
C TYR A 124 -1.43 -6.80 16.36
N ILE A 125 -0.93 -7.84 17.02
CA ILE A 125 -1.77 -8.74 17.84
C ILE A 125 -2.40 -7.97 19.01
N LEU A 126 -1.63 -7.12 19.72
CA LEU A 126 -2.14 -6.31 20.82
C LEU A 126 -3.26 -5.37 20.36
N ILE A 127 -3.09 -4.70 19.21
CA ILE A 127 -4.11 -3.84 18.63
C ILE A 127 -5.36 -4.64 18.25
N ALA A 128 -5.18 -5.78 17.58
CA ALA A 128 -6.26 -6.66 17.17
C ALA A 128 -7.07 -7.18 18.36
N VAL A 129 -6.40 -7.60 19.44
CA VAL A 129 -7.05 -8.09 20.68
C VAL A 129 -7.74 -6.94 21.41
N LYS A 130 -7.10 -5.77 21.55
CA LYS A 130 -7.62 -4.63 22.31
C LYS A 130 -8.82 -3.97 21.65
N PHE A 131 -8.83 -3.85 20.32
CA PHE A 131 -9.87 -3.10 19.60
C PHE A 131 -10.80 -3.99 18.76
N ARG A 132 -10.56 -5.30 18.72
CA ARG A 132 -11.28 -6.29 17.88
C ARG A 132 -11.49 -5.85 16.43
N LYS A 133 -10.61 -4.98 15.92
CA LYS A 133 -10.62 -4.46 14.56
C LYS A 133 -9.19 -4.47 14.03
N PHE A 134 -9.02 -5.03 12.84
CA PHE A 134 -7.79 -4.92 12.07
C PHE A 134 -7.79 -3.55 11.40
N ALA A 135 -7.09 -2.61 12.00
CA ALA A 135 -6.99 -1.29 11.41
C ALA A 135 -5.56 -0.79 11.59
N ALA A 136 -4.79 -0.97 10.50
CA ALA A 136 -3.41 -0.55 10.38
C ALA A 136 -3.35 0.98 10.28
N THR A 137 -3.07 1.64 11.41
CA THR A 137 -2.76 3.07 11.42
C THR A 137 -1.33 3.28 10.95
N HIS A 138 -1.16 3.75 9.71
CA HIS A 138 0.15 4.12 9.20
C HIS A 138 0.64 5.41 9.85
N THR A 139 1.63 5.30 10.74
CA THR A 139 2.33 6.44 11.32
C THR A 139 3.26 7.08 10.29
N TRP A 140 3.70 8.32 10.55
CA TRP A 140 4.74 8.94 9.73
C TRP A 140 6.09 8.20 9.81
N LEU A 141 6.42 7.60 10.97
CA LEU A 141 7.62 6.79 11.12
C LEU A 141 7.58 5.51 10.27
N ASP A 142 6.42 4.87 10.12
CA ASP A 142 6.28 3.73 9.22
C ASP A 142 6.62 4.10 7.78
N LYS A 143 6.12 5.25 7.29
CA LYS A 143 6.45 5.72 5.93
C LYS A 143 7.93 5.97 5.75
N LEU A 144 8.57 6.57 6.76
CA LEU A 144 10.02 6.79 6.75
C LEU A 144 10.77 5.44 6.71
N SER A 145 10.34 4.46 7.51
CA SER A 145 10.95 3.14 7.54
C SER A 145 10.85 2.44 6.17
N SER A 146 9.70 2.55 5.48
CA SER A 146 9.53 2.01 4.14
C SER A 146 10.47 2.66 3.11
N ILE A 147 10.65 3.99 3.18
CA ILE A 147 11.61 4.70 2.31
C ILE A 147 13.04 4.23 2.57
N LEU A 148 13.42 4.06 3.84
CA LEU A 148 14.76 3.58 4.19
C LEU A 148 14.98 2.15 3.71
N VAL A 149 13.99 1.25 3.87
CA VAL A 149 14.05 -0.11 3.33
C VAL A 149 14.19 -0.11 1.80
N PHE A 150 13.46 0.77 1.11
CA PHE A 150 13.56 0.90 -0.34
C PHE A 150 14.96 1.31 -0.80
N LEU A 151 15.70 2.07 0.01
CA LEU A 151 17.06 2.52 -0.25
C LEU A 151 18.15 1.49 0.09
N VAL A 152 17.84 0.45 0.88
CA VAL A 152 18.81 -0.58 1.31
C VAL A 152 19.59 -1.20 0.14
N PRO A 153 18.97 -1.60 -1.00
CA PRO A 153 19.71 -2.18 -2.10
C PRO A 153 20.84 -1.28 -2.64
N PHE A 154 20.72 0.05 -2.49
CA PHE A 154 21.74 1.01 -2.95
C PHE A 154 22.94 1.10 -2.01
N THR A 155 22.80 0.75 -0.73
CA THR A 155 23.92 0.80 0.24
C THR A 155 24.82 -0.42 0.15
N ILE A 156 24.38 -1.48 -0.54
CA ILE A 156 25.10 -2.75 -0.69
C ILE A 156 26.32 -2.60 -1.63
N ILE A 157 26.16 -1.94 -2.79
CA ILE A 157 27.26 -1.73 -3.76
C ILE A 157 28.48 -1.02 -3.13
N PRO A 158 28.32 0.11 -2.42
CA PRO A 158 29.47 0.80 -1.83
C PRO A 158 30.05 0.08 -0.61
N GLY A 159 29.54 -1.10 -0.23
CA GLY A 159 30.02 -1.89 0.91
C GLY A 159 29.44 -1.46 2.26
N TYR A 160 28.47 -0.54 2.30
CA TYR A 160 27.79 -0.07 3.51
C TYR A 160 26.47 -0.81 3.77
N GLY A 161 26.33 -2.07 3.32
CA GLY A 161 25.11 -2.86 3.45
C GLY A 161 24.63 -2.99 4.90
N ASP A 162 25.54 -3.34 5.81
CA ASP A 162 25.26 -3.47 7.25
C ASP A 162 24.73 -2.16 7.86
N TRP A 163 25.34 -1.01 7.52
CA TRP A 163 24.90 0.29 8.04
C TRP A 163 23.53 0.71 7.47
N GLY A 164 23.31 0.50 6.17
CA GLY A 164 22.02 0.79 5.53
C GLY A 164 20.88 -0.05 6.11
N CYS A 165 21.10 -1.35 6.29
CA CYS A 165 20.14 -2.23 6.93
C CYS A 165 19.94 -1.88 8.41
N GLY A 166 21.00 -1.58 9.15
CA GLY A 166 20.91 -1.16 10.54
C GLY A 166 20.06 0.10 10.71
N LEU A 167 20.22 1.10 9.84
CA LEU A 167 19.43 2.33 9.86
C LEU A 167 17.95 2.06 9.53
N ALA A 168 17.67 1.23 8.52
CA ALA A 168 16.30 0.84 8.18
C ALA A 168 15.62 0.07 9.33
N LEU A 169 16.34 -0.84 9.98
CA LEU A 169 15.85 -1.59 11.15
C LEU A 169 15.63 -0.69 12.37
N LEU A 170 16.51 0.27 12.60
CA LEU A 170 16.32 1.27 13.66
C LEU A 170 15.04 2.08 13.44
N ALA A 171 14.80 2.55 12.22
CA ALA A 171 13.57 3.26 11.90
C ALA A 171 12.33 2.38 12.06
N ALA A 172 12.38 1.12 11.61
CA ALA A 172 11.26 0.18 11.73
C ALA A 172 10.93 -0.16 13.20
N THR A 173 11.96 -0.34 14.04
CA THR A 173 11.77 -0.56 15.47
C THR A 173 11.23 0.68 16.17
N ALA A 174 11.73 1.88 15.84
CA ALA A 174 11.20 3.14 16.35
C ALA A 174 9.73 3.35 15.97
N ALA A 175 9.34 3.02 14.73
CA ALA A 175 7.97 3.10 14.27
C ALA A 175 7.05 2.13 15.04
N SER A 176 7.51 0.89 15.26
CA SER A 176 6.80 -0.10 16.07
C SER A 176 6.61 0.35 17.52
N LEU A 177 7.61 1.02 18.09
CA LEU A 177 7.54 1.60 19.44
C LEU A 177 6.57 2.79 19.51
N GLU A 178 6.55 3.68 18.51
CA GLU A 178 5.56 4.77 18.44
C GLU A 178 4.13 4.19 18.44
N GLU A 179 3.89 3.17 17.63
CA GLU A 179 2.60 2.49 17.55
C GLU A 179 2.21 1.85 18.88
N LEU A 180 3.15 1.14 19.53
CA LEU A 180 2.94 0.56 20.85
C LEU A 180 2.62 1.63 21.91
N LEU A 181 3.30 2.76 21.90
CA LEU A 181 3.06 3.86 22.85
C LEU A 181 1.70 4.52 22.62
N MET A 182 1.31 4.76 21.36
CA MET A 182 0.00 5.31 21.04
C MET A 182 -1.14 4.43 21.53
N PHE A 183 -1.05 3.11 21.33
CA PHE A 183 -2.09 2.17 21.74
C PHE A 183 -2.00 1.75 23.20
N GLY A 184 -0.82 1.79 23.81
CA GLY A 184 -0.65 1.62 25.24
C GLY A 184 -1.29 2.76 26.04
N ALA A 185 -1.13 4.00 25.58
CA ALA A 185 -1.61 5.20 26.28
C ALA A 185 -3.07 5.59 25.97
N SER A 186 -3.70 5.04 24.93
CA SER A 186 -5.08 5.41 24.54
C SER A 186 -6.12 4.37 24.96
N SER A 187 -7.26 4.85 25.48
CA SER A 187 -8.45 4.05 25.80
C SER A 187 -9.48 4.01 24.66
N ALA A 188 -9.31 4.85 23.63
CA ALA A 188 -10.20 4.94 22.48
C ALA A 188 -9.42 4.89 21.17
N TYR A 189 -9.93 4.10 20.21
CA TYR A 189 -9.38 3.92 18.87
C TYR A 189 -9.72 5.13 17.99
N ASP A 190 -8.72 5.91 17.58
CA ASP A 190 -8.89 7.01 16.62
C ASP A 190 -8.03 6.76 15.37
N PRO A 191 -8.63 6.31 14.24
CA PRO A 191 -7.91 6.07 12.98
C PRO A 191 -7.38 7.36 12.32
N GLY A 192 -7.74 8.54 12.83
CA GLY A 192 -7.26 9.83 12.33
C GLY A 192 -5.89 10.25 12.85
N ARG A 193 -5.34 9.59 13.88
CA ARG A 193 -4.09 10.01 14.52
C ARG A 193 -2.87 9.49 13.75
N ARG A 194 -2.16 10.38 13.06
CA ARG A 194 -1.02 10.00 12.20
C ARG A 194 0.35 10.07 12.90
N SER A 195 0.42 10.62 14.12
CA SER A 195 1.61 10.63 15.00
C SER A 195 1.24 11.04 16.43
N LEU A 196 2.10 10.72 17.42
CA LEU A 196 1.99 11.14 18.82
C LEU A 196 1.76 12.65 19.01
N PHE A 197 2.34 13.47 18.15
CA PHE A 197 2.29 14.94 18.25
C PHE A 197 1.09 15.58 17.56
N GLN A 198 0.19 14.79 16.95
CA GLN A 198 -1.02 15.35 16.37
C GLN A 198 -2.04 15.59 17.49
N THR A 199 -1.97 16.78 18.07
CA THR A 199 -3.00 17.34 18.95
C THR A 199 -4.29 17.46 18.14
N LYS A 200 -5.40 16.98 18.72
CA LYS A 200 -6.75 16.98 18.12
C LYS A 200 -6.99 18.25 17.30
N CYS A 201 -7.11 18.13 15.98
CA CYS A 201 -7.90 19.11 15.23
C CYS A 201 -9.36 18.68 15.43
N GLY A 202 -10.12 19.55 16.10
CA GLY A 202 -11.45 19.23 16.63
C GLY A 202 -12.38 18.64 15.58
N TYR A 203 -13.04 17.54 15.95
CA TYR A 203 -14.29 17.16 15.32
C TYR A 203 -15.31 18.27 15.60
N PRO A 204 -15.94 18.90 14.59
CA PRO A 204 -17.24 19.48 14.83
C PRO A 204 -18.18 18.31 15.18
N LYS A 205 -18.87 18.43 16.31
CA LYS A 205 -19.94 17.54 16.70
C LYS A 205 -20.90 17.39 15.52
N CYS A 206 -21.07 16.18 14.99
CA CYS A 206 -22.31 15.83 14.31
C CYS A 206 -23.42 15.80 15.37
N SER A 207 -24.00 16.96 15.67
CA SER A 207 -25.28 17.06 16.34
C SER A 207 -26.37 16.68 15.36
N SER A 208 -26.97 15.52 15.57
CA SER A 208 -28.41 15.26 15.50
C SER A 208 -29.26 16.34 14.79
N SER A 209 -29.77 16.02 13.61
CA SER A 209 -31.19 16.25 13.27
C SER A 209 -31.54 15.46 12.00
N ALA A 210 -31.80 14.16 12.18
CA ALA A 210 -32.58 13.36 11.24
C ALA A 210 -33.90 13.04 11.95
N ALA A 211 -34.74 14.07 12.06
CA ALA A 211 -36.13 13.97 12.47
C ALA A 211 -36.90 14.98 11.63
N ASP A 212 -37.27 14.60 10.41
CA ASP A 212 -38.67 14.60 9.98
C ASP A 212 -38.76 14.02 8.57
N GLY A 213 -39.75 13.17 8.31
CA GLY A 213 -39.93 12.55 7.00
C GLY A 213 -40.43 11.11 7.01
N GLN A 214 -41.27 10.74 7.98
CA GLN A 214 -42.19 9.61 7.84
C GLN A 214 -43.61 10.07 8.18
N GLN A 215 -44.37 10.40 7.14
CA GLN A 215 -45.81 10.16 7.12
C GLN A 215 -46.09 9.28 5.91
N GLY A 216 -46.44 8.02 6.20
CA GLY A 216 -47.12 7.15 5.27
C GLY A 216 -48.64 7.25 5.42
N THR A 217 -49.29 6.60 4.47
CA THR A 217 -50.54 5.83 4.59
C THR A 217 -51.89 6.53 4.71
N GLU A 218 -52.76 6.08 3.78
CA GLU A 218 -54.21 5.83 3.90
C GLU A 218 -55.19 7.01 3.85
N ALA A 219 -55.77 7.24 2.67
CA ALA A 219 -57.16 6.87 2.35
C ALA A 219 -57.50 7.22 0.88
#